data_AF-A0A7X9BLF6-F1
#
_entry.id   AF-A0A7X9BLF6-F1
#
_cell.length_a   1.000
_cell.length_b   1.000
_cell.length_c   1.000
_cell.angle_alpha   90.00
_cell.angle_beta   90.00
_cell.angle_gamma   90.00
#
_symmetry.space_group_name_H-M   'P 1'
#
loop_
_entity.id
_entity.type
_entity.pdbx_description
1 polymer ?
#
loop_
_entity_poly.entity_id
_entity_poly.type
_entity_poly.pdbx_seq_one_letter_code
_entity_poly.pdbx_strand_id
1 'polypeptide(L)'
;DSAKAINLEIPMSKEEMIEVVCETCRRNNLQDAYIRLVISRGKGDLGLDPKNCSEPTIVNIASSISLYPDEMYEKGMAVVTVPTRRNIPEGVNPRIKSLNYLNNIMAKIEAAIAGVSEAVMLNQEGFVAECTGDNIFIVKNGVLITPAPHLGLLDGVTRNAVIELAQKAGISVLETTFPRYDLFTADECFLSGTAAELIPVTKVDNRVIGDGKPGPVFKQLLQDFRELVKEDGISIN
;
A
#
# COMPACT_ATOMS: atom_id res chain seq x y z
N ASP A 1 10.26 -11.26 5.20
CA ASP A 1 9.24 -12.19 4.65
C ASP A 1 9.27 -12.32 3.15
N SER A 2 9.16 -11.23 2.37
CA SER A 2 9.20 -11.29 0.90
C SER A 2 10.40 -12.07 0.34
N ALA A 3 11.62 -11.80 0.85
CA ALA A 3 12.83 -12.52 0.43
C ALA A 3 12.73 -14.03 0.72
N LYS A 4 12.31 -14.40 1.94
CA LYS A 4 12.10 -15.79 2.34
C LYS A 4 11.09 -16.51 1.43
N ALA A 5 9.98 -15.86 1.07
CA ALA A 5 8.94 -16.43 0.20
C ALA A 5 9.45 -16.77 -1.21
N ILE A 6 10.44 -16.05 -1.72
CA ILE A 6 11.10 -16.33 -3.01
C ILE A 6 12.42 -17.08 -2.85
N ASN A 7 12.68 -17.68 -1.68
CA ASN A 7 13.93 -18.37 -1.36
C ASN A 7 15.19 -17.52 -1.58
N LEU A 8 15.14 -16.24 -1.19
CA LEU A 8 16.26 -15.29 -1.18
C LEU A 8 16.78 -15.11 0.24
N GLU A 9 18.03 -15.48 0.46
CA GLU A 9 18.78 -15.15 1.66
C GLU A 9 19.31 -13.72 1.54
N ILE A 10 19.13 -12.93 2.61
CA ILE A 10 19.66 -11.58 2.69
C ILE A 10 21.01 -11.69 3.41
N PRO A 11 22.12 -11.15 2.85
CA PRO A 11 23.47 -11.39 3.36
C PRO A 11 23.81 -10.53 4.60
N MET A 12 22.80 -10.14 5.39
CA MET A 12 22.96 -9.37 6.62
C MET A 12 21.75 -9.53 7.52
N SER A 13 21.95 -9.24 8.81
CA SER A 13 20.92 -9.19 9.82
C SER A 13 19.93 -8.04 9.60
N LYS A 14 18.81 -8.06 10.34
CA LYS A 14 17.84 -6.96 10.30
C LYS A 14 18.42 -5.69 10.92
N GLU A 15 19.22 -5.85 11.97
CA GLU A 15 19.88 -4.77 12.70
C GLU A 15 20.88 -4.04 11.80
N GLU A 16 21.69 -4.78 11.05
CA GLU A 16 22.60 -4.20 10.04
C GLU A 16 21.82 -3.50 8.91
N MET A 17 20.70 -4.07 8.46
CA MET A 17 19.85 -3.45 7.44
C MET A 17 19.24 -2.13 7.91
N ILE A 18 18.80 -2.06 9.18
CA ILE A 18 18.30 -0.83 9.80
C ILE A 18 19.39 0.24 9.76
N GLU A 19 20.62 -0.11 10.16
CA GLU A 19 21.73 0.83 10.14
C GLU A 19 22.08 1.30 8.72
N VAL A 20 22.03 0.43 7.71
CA VAL A 20 22.18 0.81 6.30
C VAL A 20 21.13 1.86 5.90
N VAL A 21 19.89 1.69 6.34
CA VAL A 21 18.81 2.65 6.09
C VAL A 21 19.07 3.99 6.76
N CYS A 22 19.35 3.98 8.07
CA CYS A 22 19.64 5.19 8.86
C CYS A 22 20.86 5.94 8.31
N GLU A 23 21.96 5.24 8.04
CA GLU A 23 23.19 5.83 7.52
C GLU A 23 22.99 6.48 6.14
N THR A 24 22.15 5.89 5.29
CA THR A 24 21.81 6.50 4.00
C THR A 24 21.08 7.83 4.18
N CYS A 25 20.15 7.93 5.15
CA CYS A 25 19.50 9.19 5.47
C CYS A 25 20.49 10.22 6.04
N ARG A 26 21.36 9.82 6.99
CA ARG A 26 22.40 10.70 7.57
C ARG A 26 23.31 11.29 6.50
N ARG A 27 23.83 10.46 5.58
CA ARG A 27 24.72 10.91 4.50
C ARG A 27 24.07 11.90 3.53
N ASN A 28 22.76 11.84 3.40
CA ASN A 28 21.98 12.76 2.55
C ASN A 28 21.39 13.95 3.33
N ASN A 29 21.66 14.06 4.65
CA ASN A 29 21.07 15.06 5.54
C ASN A 29 19.53 15.09 5.48
N LEU A 30 18.91 13.91 5.39
CA LEU A 30 17.45 13.78 5.31
C LEU A 30 16.86 13.48 6.69
N GLN A 31 15.94 14.33 7.13
CA GLN A 31 15.11 14.10 8.32
C GLN A 31 13.70 13.61 7.93
N ASP A 32 13.17 14.10 6.81
CA ASP A 32 11.92 13.64 6.21
C ASP A 32 12.22 12.98 4.86
N ALA A 33 12.12 11.65 4.80
CA ALA A 33 12.56 10.87 3.65
C ALA A 33 11.56 9.80 3.22
N TYR A 34 11.49 9.59 1.91
CA TYR A 34 10.99 8.34 1.34
C TYR A 34 12.17 7.41 1.08
N ILE A 35 12.08 6.20 1.62
CA ILE A 35 13.12 5.17 1.51
C ILE A 35 12.64 4.07 0.57
N ARG A 36 13.46 3.73 -0.43
CA ARG A 36 13.28 2.60 -1.32
C ARG A 36 14.43 1.63 -1.15
N LEU A 37 14.20 0.64 -0.29
CA LEU A 37 15.10 -0.50 -0.11
C LEU A 37 14.76 -1.60 -1.12
N VAL A 38 15.76 -2.00 -1.91
CA VAL A 38 15.65 -3.05 -2.93
C VAL A 38 16.70 -4.10 -2.69
N ILE A 39 16.29 -5.36 -2.72
CA ILE A 39 17.19 -6.51 -2.67
C ILE A 39 16.96 -7.32 -3.93
N SER A 40 18.01 -7.47 -4.74
CA SER A 40 18.00 -8.31 -5.93
C SER A 40 18.74 -9.61 -5.69
N ARG A 41 18.49 -10.62 -6.55
CA ARG A 41 19.22 -11.90 -6.52
C ARG A 41 20.71 -11.75 -6.84
N GLY A 42 21.12 -10.64 -7.44
CA GLY A 42 22.48 -10.41 -7.89
C GLY A 42 22.73 -10.88 -9.32
N LYS A 43 24.00 -10.76 -9.74
CA LYS A 43 24.46 -11.16 -11.07
C LYS A 43 24.42 -12.68 -11.22
N GLY A 44 23.87 -13.17 -12.33
CA GLY A 44 23.93 -14.57 -12.75
C GLY A 44 24.15 -14.73 -14.26
N ASP A 45 23.91 -15.94 -14.78
CA ASP A 45 23.87 -16.20 -16.22
C ASP A 45 22.51 -15.81 -16.84
N LEU A 46 22.24 -16.22 -18.08
CA LEU A 46 20.98 -15.92 -18.78
C LEU A 46 19.83 -16.88 -18.42
N GLY A 47 20.09 -17.91 -17.61
CA GLY A 47 19.10 -18.86 -17.15
C GLY A 47 18.22 -18.30 -16.03
N LEU A 48 17.22 -19.07 -15.64
CA LEU A 48 16.28 -18.71 -14.57
C LEU A 48 16.65 -19.34 -13.22
N ASP A 49 17.67 -20.21 -13.16
CA ASP A 49 18.06 -20.91 -11.93
C ASP A 49 18.76 -19.92 -10.98
N PRO A 50 18.18 -19.61 -9.80
CA PRO A 50 18.79 -18.69 -8.84
C PRO A 50 20.12 -19.19 -8.27
N LYS A 51 20.46 -20.49 -8.43
CA LYS A 51 21.77 -21.04 -8.06
C LYS A 51 22.91 -20.49 -8.90
N ASN A 52 22.61 -19.98 -10.10
CA ASN A 52 23.59 -19.39 -11.00
C ASN A 52 23.86 -17.92 -10.66
N CYS A 53 23.16 -17.36 -9.67
CA CYS A 53 23.45 -16.03 -9.15
C CYS A 53 24.55 -16.09 -8.08
N SER A 54 25.37 -15.05 -8.07
CA SER A 54 26.49 -14.89 -7.14
C SER A 54 26.01 -14.43 -5.75
N GLU A 55 26.02 -13.11 -5.52
CA GLU A 55 25.68 -12.50 -4.23
C GLU A 55 24.49 -11.55 -4.39
N PRO A 56 23.50 -11.56 -3.48
CA PRO A 56 22.41 -10.59 -3.48
C PRO A 56 22.93 -9.15 -3.45
N THR A 57 22.30 -8.28 -4.24
CA THR A 57 22.64 -6.84 -4.23
C THR A 57 21.58 -6.08 -3.45
N ILE A 58 22.03 -5.30 -2.46
CA ILE A 58 21.19 -4.40 -1.68
C ILE A 58 21.39 -2.98 -2.20
N VAL A 59 20.31 -2.30 -2.53
CA VAL A 59 20.28 -0.90 -2.94
C VAL A 59 19.32 -0.17 -2.02
N ASN A 60 19.83 0.83 -1.31
CA ASN A 60 19.01 1.74 -0.53
C ASN A 60 19.00 3.12 -1.16
N ILE A 61 17.81 3.58 -1.54
CA ILE A 61 17.61 4.90 -2.14
C ILE A 61 16.81 5.73 -1.15
N ALA A 62 17.33 6.91 -0.77
CA ALA A 62 16.61 7.87 0.05
C ALA A 62 16.46 9.19 -0.73
N SER A 63 15.29 9.80 -0.63
CA SER A 63 14.99 11.10 -1.21
C SER A 63 14.00 11.83 -0.32
N SER A 64 13.90 13.16 -0.46
CA SER A 64 12.82 13.93 0.16
C SER A 64 11.46 13.31 -0.17
N ILE A 65 10.61 13.16 0.83
CA ILE A 65 9.22 12.74 0.63
C ILE A 65 8.38 13.93 0.14
N SER A 66 7.44 13.67 -0.77
CA SER A 66 6.42 14.63 -1.16
C SER A 66 5.07 13.99 -0.90
N LEU A 67 4.36 14.51 0.10
CA LEU A 67 2.98 14.14 0.36
C LEU A 67 2.06 14.72 -0.71
N TYR A 68 0.83 14.24 -0.76
CA TYR A 68 -0.18 14.85 -1.61
C TYR A 68 -0.46 16.30 -1.17
N PRO A 69 -0.91 17.19 -2.08
CA PRO A 69 -1.35 18.52 -1.69
C PRO A 69 -2.50 18.46 -0.68
N ASP A 70 -2.56 19.41 0.26
CA ASP A 70 -3.62 19.48 1.29
C ASP A 70 -5.03 19.39 0.70
N GLU A 71 -5.24 19.99 -0.48
CA GLU A 71 -6.48 19.94 -1.23
C GLU A 71 -6.97 18.51 -1.52
N MET A 72 -6.06 17.55 -1.72
CA MET A 72 -6.43 16.14 -1.94
C MET A 72 -6.98 15.48 -0.68
N TYR A 73 -6.52 15.89 0.50
CA TYR A 73 -7.06 15.40 1.78
C TYR A 73 -8.41 16.03 2.11
N GLU A 74 -8.71 17.22 1.57
CA GLU A 74 -9.98 17.92 1.75
C GLU A 74 -11.06 17.52 0.73
N LYS A 75 -10.67 17.28 -0.52
CA LYS A 75 -11.59 16.97 -1.64
C LYS A 75 -11.65 15.48 -1.98
N GLY A 76 -10.62 14.73 -1.63
CA GLY A 76 -10.44 13.35 -2.05
C GLY A 76 -10.17 13.18 -3.53
N MET A 77 -9.93 11.93 -3.92
CA MET A 77 -9.67 11.53 -5.30
C MET A 77 -10.81 10.71 -5.90
N ALA A 78 -10.84 10.70 -7.23
CA ALA A 78 -11.63 9.76 -8.00
C ALA A 78 -10.78 8.54 -8.39
N VAL A 79 -11.37 7.36 -8.32
CA VAL A 79 -10.77 6.09 -8.75
C VAL A 79 -11.70 5.34 -9.69
N VAL A 80 -11.16 4.39 -10.45
CA VAL A 80 -11.93 3.51 -11.33
C VAL A 80 -11.65 2.04 -11.00
N THR A 81 -12.64 1.18 -11.16
CA THR A 81 -12.42 -0.26 -11.20
C THR A 81 -11.91 -0.64 -12.58
N VAL A 82 -10.91 -1.52 -12.62
CA VAL A 82 -10.22 -1.86 -13.86
C VAL A 82 -10.39 -3.34 -14.24
N PRO A 83 -10.31 -3.69 -15.54
CA PRO A 83 -10.42 -5.07 -15.98
C PRO A 83 -9.20 -5.92 -15.53
N THR A 84 -8.01 -5.33 -15.41
CA THR A 84 -6.84 -6.03 -14.87
C THR A 84 -7.13 -6.56 -13.47
N ARG A 85 -7.16 -7.90 -13.34
CA ARG A 85 -7.32 -8.58 -12.06
C ARG A 85 -6.01 -8.62 -11.29
N ARG A 86 -6.10 -8.64 -9.96
CA ARG A 86 -4.93 -8.83 -9.12
C ARG A 86 -4.34 -10.23 -9.33
N ASN A 87 -3.01 -10.33 -9.25
CA ASN A 87 -2.32 -11.62 -9.30
C ASN A 87 -2.94 -12.58 -8.29
N ILE A 88 -3.12 -13.83 -8.69
CA ILE A 88 -3.57 -14.88 -7.77
C ILE A 88 -2.47 -15.24 -6.77
N PRO A 89 -2.81 -15.55 -5.51
CA PRO A 89 -1.86 -16.01 -4.50
C PRO A 89 -0.97 -17.18 -4.96
N GLU A 90 -1.52 -18.12 -5.73
CA GLU A 90 -0.84 -19.33 -6.21
C GLU A 90 0.00 -19.10 -7.47
N GLY A 91 -0.11 -17.94 -8.12
CA GLY A 91 0.68 -17.58 -9.29
C GLY A 91 1.90 -16.76 -8.90
N VAL A 92 1.68 -15.48 -8.60
CA VAL A 92 2.70 -14.58 -8.04
C VAL A 92 2.05 -13.87 -6.86
N ASN A 93 2.29 -14.41 -5.66
CA ASN A 93 1.57 -14.00 -4.47
C ASN A 93 1.72 -12.48 -4.20
N PRO A 94 0.62 -11.70 -4.19
CA PRO A 94 0.61 -10.26 -3.92
C PRO A 94 1.24 -9.84 -2.59
N ARG A 95 1.27 -10.73 -1.59
CA ARG A 95 1.92 -10.48 -0.30
C ARG A 95 3.44 -10.34 -0.42
N ILE A 96 4.03 -10.79 -1.53
CA ILE A 96 5.44 -10.61 -1.84
C ILE A 96 5.62 -9.23 -2.50
N LYS A 97 6.15 -8.27 -1.75
CA LYS A 97 6.58 -6.98 -2.29
C LYS A 97 7.88 -7.13 -3.10
N SER A 98 7.76 -7.67 -4.31
CA SER A 98 8.88 -7.97 -5.22
C SER A 98 9.08 -6.90 -6.30
N LEU A 99 10.05 -7.10 -7.18
CA LEU A 99 10.25 -6.25 -8.38
C LEU A 99 9.26 -6.58 -9.53
N ASN A 100 8.41 -7.60 -9.38
CA ASN A 100 7.41 -7.99 -10.38
C ASN A 100 6.13 -7.15 -10.27
N TYR A 101 6.23 -5.86 -10.61
CA TYR A 101 5.11 -4.89 -10.52
C TYR A 101 4.28 -4.75 -11.81
N LEU A 102 4.52 -5.58 -12.83
CA LEU A 102 3.86 -5.42 -14.14
C LEU A 102 2.33 -5.47 -14.05
N ASN A 103 1.77 -6.33 -13.19
CA ASN A 103 0.31 -6.39 -12.96
C ASN A 103 -0.25 -5.05 -12.45
N ASN A 104 0.41 -4.43 -11.48
CA ASN A 104 0.06 -3.13 -10.94
C ASN A 104 0.22 -2.01 -11.99
N ILE A 105 1.28 -2.08 -12.81
CA ILE A 105 1.53 -1.12 -13.90
C ILE A 105 0.43 -1.19 -14.97
N MET A 106 -0.01 -2.39 -15.36
CA MET A 106 -1.11 -2.56 -16.32
C MET A 106 -2.41 -1.92 -15.81
N ALA A 107 -2.77 -2.16 -14.54
CA ALA A 107 -3.91 -1.51 -13.91
C ALA A 107 -3.75 0.03 -13.83
N LYS A 108 -2.52 0.52 -13.59
CA LYS A 108 -2.23 1.97 -13.58
C LYS A 108 -2.38 2.61 -14.95
N ILE A 109 -1.98 1.91 -16.01
CA ILE A 109 -2.20 2.34 -17.41
C ILE A 109 -3.70 2.46 -17.69
N GLU A 110 -4.50 1.48 -17.25
CA GLU A 110 -5.96 1.50 -17.42
C GLU A 110 -6.61 2.69 -16.69
N ALA A 111 -6.18 3.00 -15.46
CA ALA A 111 -6.60 4.20 -14.74
C ALA A 111 -6.23 5.50 -15.49
N ALA A 112 -5.00 5.59 -15.99
CA ALA A 112 -4.52 6.77 -16.72
C ALA A 112 -5.32 6.99 -18.01
N ILE A 113 -5.64 5.92 -18.75
CA ILE A 113 -6.51 5.97 -19.95
C ILE A 113 -7.92 6.45 -19.57
N ALA A 114 -8.43 6.03 -18.40
CA ALA A 114 -9.71 6.49 -17.87
C ALA A 114 -9.67 7.92 -17.28
N GLY A 115 -8.51 8.59 -17.27
CA GLY A 115 -8.35 9.95 -16.81
C GLY A 115 -8.30 10.12 -15.29
N VAL A 116 -8.00 9.06 -14.53
CA VAL A 116 -7.82 9.10 -13.08
C VAL A 116 -6.42 8.65 -12.68
N SER A 117 -5.98 9.04 -11.48
CA SER A 117 -4.65 8.72 -10.98
C SER A 117 -4.53 7.31 -10.40
N GLU A 118 -5.62 6.67 -10.01
CA GLU A 118 -5.58 5.41 -9.26
C GLU A 118 -6.73 4.46 -9.65
N ALA A 119 -6.49 3.16 -9.52
CA ALA A 119 -7.41 2.10 -9.89
C ALA A 119 -7.67 1.14 -8.73
N VAL A 120 -8.91 0.66 -8.64
CA VAL A 120 -9.31 -0.44 -7.77
C VAL A 120 -9.25 -1.75 -8.56
N MET A 121 -8.47 -2.70 -8.07
CA MET A 121 -8.33 -4.02 -8.66
C MET A 121 -9.20 -5.03 -7.92
N LEU A 122 -9.80 -5.95 -8.68
CA LEU A 122 -10.57 -7.06 -8.13
C LEU A 122 -9.72 -8.35 -8.11
N ASN A 123 -10.03 -9.25 -7.19
CA ASN A 123 -9.53 -10.61 -7.22
C ASN A 123 -10.26 -11.44 -8.31
N GLN A 124 -9.87 -12.70 -8.50
CA GLN A 124 -10.45 -13.56 -9.54
C GLN A 124 -11.93 -13.89 -9.32
N GLU A 125 -12.39 -13.83 -8.07
CA GLU A 125 -13.78 -14.07 -7.69
C GLU A 125 -14.66 -12.82 -7.86
N GLY A 126 -14.06 -11.67 -8.20
CA GLY A 126 -14.78 -10.41 -8.41
C GLY A 126 -14.98 -9.56 -7.16
N PHE A 127 -14.33 -9.92 -6.04
CA PHE A 127 -14.28 -9.08 -4.84
C PHE A 127 -13.19 -8.03 -4.95
N VAL A 128 -13.34 -6.93 -4.22
CA VAL A 128 -12.32 -5.88 -4.12
C VAL A 128 -11.07 -6.45 -3.45
N ALA A 129 -9.89 -6.22 -4.04
CA ALA A 129 -8.61 -6.66 -3.49
C ALA A 129 -7.81 -5.48 -2.90
N GLU A 130 -7.26 -4.62 -3.75
CA GLU A 130 -6.48 -3.43 -3.39
C GLU A 130 -6.40 -2.46 -4.57
N CYS A 131 -5.73 -1.33 -4.40
CA CYS A 131 -5.40 -0.41 -5.48
C CYS A 131 -4.04 -0.73 -6.10
N THR A 132 -3.59 0.03 -7.10
CA THR A 132 -2.31 -0.26 -7.79
C THR A 132 -1.10 -0.10 -6.89
N GLY A 133 -1.17 0.79 -5.88
CA GLY A 133 -0.10 1.06 -4.93
C GLY A 133 -0.49 1.00 -3.45
N ASP A 134 -1.78 0.89 -3.14
CA ASP A 134 -2.33 1.16 -1.81
C ASP A 134 -3.39 0.12 -1.43
N ASN A 135 -3.56 -0.13 -0.12
CA ASN A 135 -4.71 -0.89 0.37
C ASN A 135 -5.96 0.00 0.36
N ILE A 136 -7.15 -0.62 0.37
CA ILE A 136 -8.43 0.07 0.34
C ILE A 136 -9.27 -0.27 1.57
N PHE A 137 -9.95 0.75 2.09
CA PHE A 137 -10.91 0.68 3.17
C PHE A 137 -12.23 1.31 2.74
N ILE A 138 -13.32 0.75 3.23
CA ILE A 138 -14.65 1.38 3.20
C ILE A 138 -15.19 1.49 4.62
N VAL A 139 -16.07 2.47 4.84
CA VAL A 139 -16.87 2.57 6.05
C VAL A 139 -18.32 2.34 5.67
N LYS A 140 -18.98 1.44 6.39
CA LYS A 140 -20.41 1.19 6.21
C LYS A 140 -21.10 1.02 7.55
N ASN A 141 -22.11 1.84 7.83
CA ASN A 141 -22.86 1.86 9.07
C ASN A 141 -21.95 1.93 10.32
N GLY A 142 -20.89 2.75 10.24
CA GLY A 142 -19.90 2.92 11.32
C GLY A 142 -18.89 1.78 11.49
N VAL A 143 -18.90 0.77 10.61
CA VAL A 143 -17.91 -0.32 10.61
C VAL A 143 -16.85 -0.04 9.56
N LEU A 144 -15.57 -0.13 9.94
CA LEU A 144 -14.44 -0.08 9.04
C LEU A 144 -14.20 -1.44 8.41
N ILE A 145 -14.22 -1.52 7.08
CA ILE A 145 -14.12 -2.78 6.33
C ILE A 145 -12.94 -2.70 5.36
N THR A 146 -12.10 -3.73 5.34
CA THR A 146 -10.99 -3.87 4.37
C THR A 146 -10.87 -5.34 3.94
N PRO A 147 -10.43 -5.64 2.71
CA PRO A 147 -10.21 -7.01 2.30
C PRO A 147 -9.13 -7.69 3.15
N ALA A 148 -9.32 -8.97 3.45
CA ALA A 148 -8.37 -9.76 4.23
C ALA A 148 -7.14 -10.17 3.39
N PRO A 149 -5.91 -10.19 3.95
CA PRO A 149 -4.68 -10.44 3.17
C PRO A 149 -4.63 -11.77 2.39
N HIS A 150 -5.32 -12.81 2.88
CA HIS A 150 -5.38 -14.11 2.22
C HIS A 150 -6.10 -14.08 0.86
N LEU A 151 -6.82 -13.01 0.55
CA LEU A 151 -7.56 -12.82 -0.71
C LEU A 151 -6.68 -12.36 -1.89
N GLY A 152 -5.37 -12.18 -1.66
CA GLY A 152 -4.42 -11.79 -2.70
C GLY A 152 -4.20 -10.28 -2.79
N LEU A 153 -3.83 -9.67 -1.67
CA LEU A 153 -3.39 -8.27 -1.57
C LEU A 153 -2.12 -8.17 -0.74
N LEU A 154 -1.43 -7.03 -0.80
CA LEU A 154 -0.27 -6.77 0.02
C LEU A 154 -0.70 -6.51 1.47
N ASP A 155 -0.10 -7.22 2.42
CA ASP A 155 -0.28 -7.03 3.86
C ASP A 155 0.46 -5.74 4.30
N GLY A 156 -0.18 -4.59 4.06
CA GLY A 156 0.45 -3.27 4.18
C GLY A 156 0.68 -2.85 5.63
N VAL A 157 1.86 -2.29 5.91
CA VAL A 157 2.21 -1.77 7.25
C VAL A 157 1.31 -0.60 7.66
N THR A 158 0.99 0.32 6.73
CA THR A 158 0.07 1.44 6.98
C THR A 158 -1.36 0.94 7.21
N ARG A 159 -1.80 -0.07 6.46
CA ARG A 159 -3.10 -0.73 6.66
C ARG A 159 -3.21 -1.29 8.08
N ASN A 160 -2.18 -1.98 8.54
CA ASN A 160 -2.19 -2.60 9.87
C ASN A 160 -2.19 -1.54 10.98
N ALA A 161 -1.43 -0.46 10.83
CA ALA A 161 -1.50 0.70 11.73
C ALA A 161 -2.91 1.32 11.77
N VAL A 162 -3.57 1.49 10.62
CA VAL A 162 -4.95 2.00 10.55
C VAL A 162 -5.93 1.08 11.30
N ILE A 163 -5.80 -0.23 11.16
CA ILE A 163 -6.64 -1.21 11.88
C ILE A 163 -6.45 -1.08 13.38
N GLU A 164 -5.20 -0.99 13.85
CA GLU A 164 -4.88 -0.82 15.28
C GLU A 164 -5.43 0.50 15.84
N LEU A 165 -5.28 1.60 15.09
CA LEU A 165 -5.81 2.91 15.47
C LEU A 165 -7.35 2.89 15.54
N ALA A 166 -8.01 2.27 14.55
CA ALA A 166 -9.46 2.12 14.56
C ALA A 166 -9.95 1.33 15.79
N GLN A 167 -9.28 0.22 16.12
CA GLN A 167 -9.59 -0.57 17.31
C GLN A 167 -9.40 0.23 18.60
N LYS A 168 -8.31 1.00 18.72
CA LYS A 168 -8.05 1.88 19.87
C LYS A 168 -9.11 2.98 20.01
N ALA A 169 -9.60 3.51 18.89
CA ALA A 169 -10.68 4.50 18.86
C ALA A 169 -12.09 3.91 19.08
N GLY A 170 -12.20 2.59 19.28
CA GLY A 170 -13.50 1.91 19.48
C GLY A 170 -14.31 1.73 18.20
N ILE A 171 -13.68 1.85 17.02
CA ILE A 171 -14.30 1.61 15.72
C ILE A 171 -14.23 0.11 15.43
N SER A 172 -15.38 -0.50 15.14
CA SER A 172 -15.44 -1.90 14.72
C SER A 172 -14.70 -2.10 13.40
N VAL A 173 -13.78 -3.08 13.35
CA VAL A 173 -13.03 -3.42 12.15
C VAL A 173 -13.42 -4.82 11.66
N LEU A 174 -13.67 -4.94 10.36
CA LEU A 174 -13.96 -6.21 9.70
C LEU A 174 -13.01 -6.43 8.52
N GLU A 175 -12.16 -7.44 8.66
CA GLU A 175 -11.32 -7.94 7.57
C GLU A 175 -12.07 -9.01 6.79
N THR A 176 -12.74 -8.63 5.70
CA THR A 176 -13.61 -9.53 4.91
C THR A 176 -13.62 -9.18 3.43
N THR A 177 -14.06 -10.11 2.59
CA THR A 177 -14.41 -9.81 1.20
C THR A 177 -15.58 -8.83 1.13
N PHE A 178 -15.57 -7.95 0.14
CA PHE A 178 -16.75 -7.19 -0.26
C PHE A 178 -16.79 -6.99 -1.79
N PRO A 179 -17.97 -7.10 -2.43
CA PRO A 179 -18.15 -6.82 -3.84
C PRO A 179 -18.12 -5.32 -4.13
N ARG A 180 -18.09 -4.97 -5.42
CA ARG A 180 -18.23 -3.58 -5.87
C ARG A 180 -19.51 -2.90 -5.40
N TYR A 181 -20.59 -3.65 -5.16
CA TYR A 181 -21.82 -3.09 -4.62
C TYR A 181 -21.59 -2.37 -3.29
N ASP A 182 -20.85 -3.00 -2.36
CA ASP A 182 -20.55 -2.42 -1.06
C ASP A 182 -19.61 -1.22 -1.20
N LEU A 183 -18.63 -1.31 -2.12
CA LEU A 183 -17.76 -0.17 -2.44
C LEU A 183 -18.57 1.03 -2.96
N PHE A 184 -19.51 0.82 -3.88
CA PHE A 184 -20.32 1.89 -4.47
C PHE A 184 -21.36 2.48 -3.51
N THR A 185 -21.72 1.73 -2.47
CA THR A 185 -22.74 2.13 -1.49
C THR A 185 -22.13 2.46 -0.14
N ALA A 186 -20.80 2.52 -0.03
CA ALA A 186 -20.09 2.88 1.19
C ALA A 186 -20.42 4.32 1.63
N ASP A 187 -20.36 4.53 2.95
CA ASP A 187 -20.54 5.86 3.54
C ASP A 187 -19.23 6.67 3.42
N GLU A 188 -18.08 5.99 3.55
CA GLU A 188 -16.75 6.55 3.28
C GLU A 188 -15.88 5.52 2.54
N CYS A 189 -14.89 5.98 1.79
CA CYS A 189 -13.86 5.14 1.19
C CYS A 189 -12.52 5.87 1.27
N PHE A 190 -11.44 5.15 1.56
CA PHE A 190 -10.09 5.72 1.55
C PHE A 190 -9.02 4.66 1.26
N LEU A 191 -7.86 5.14 0.85
CA LEU A 191 -6.68 4.33 0.55
C LEU A 191 -5.67 4.46 1.68
N SER A 192 -4.81 3.45 1.86
CA SER A 192 -3.67 3.53 2.78
C SER A 192 -2.39 3.02 2.14
N GLY A 193 -1.30 3.78 2.28
CA GLY A 193 0.03 3.38 1.84
C GLY A 193 1.12 4.30 2.35
N THR A 194 2.38 3.84 2.38
CA THR A 194 3.49 4.60 2.95
C THR A 194 3.69 5.98 2.29
N ALA A 195 3.50 6.08 0.98
CA ALA A 195 3.63 7.36 0.26
C ALA A 195 2.35 8.20 0.30
N ALA A 196 1.19 7.56 0.49
CA ALA A 196 -0.12 8.20 0.48
C ALA A 196 -0.58 8.62 1.87
N GLU A 197 0.03 8.10 2.94
CA GLU A 197 -0.56 8.05 4.27
C GLU A 197 -1.96 7.42 4.18
N LEU A 198 -3.01 8.20 4.43
CA LEU A 198 -4.39 7.89 4.12
C LEU A 198 -4.93 8.94 3.14
N ILE A 199 -5.57 8.51 2.06
CA ILE A 199 -6.16 9.41 1.05
C ILE A 199 -7.65 9.11 0.86
N PRO A 200 -8.55 10.11 0.96
CA PRO A 200 -9.97 9.87 0.83
C PRO A 200 -10.34 9.65 -0.64
N VAL A 201 -11.27 8.73 -0.87
CA VAL A 201 -11.86 8.43 -2.18
C VAL A 201 -13.30 8.90 -2.16
N THR A 202 -13.60 9.95 -2.91
CA THR A 202 -14.93 10.57 -2.96
C THR A 202 -15.75 10.13 -4.16
N LYS A 203 -15.12 9.41 -5.11
CA LYS A 203 -15.78 8.94 -6.33
C LYS A 203 -15.16 7.63 -6.84
N VAL A 204 -15.99 6.64 -7.12
CA VAL A 204 -15.59 5.34 -7.72
C VAL A 204 -16.44 5.07 -8.95
N ASP A 205 -15.84 4.80 -10.11
CA ASP A 205 -16.57 4.52 -11.37
C ASP A 205 -17.66 5.55 -11.67
N ASN A 206 -17.30 6.81 -11.49
CA ASN A 206 -18.19 7.96 -11.60
C ASN A 206 -19.35 8.08 -10.60
N ARG A 207 -19.44 7.20 -9.60
CA ARG A 207 -20.42 7.28 -8.51
C ARG A 207 -19.80 7.99 -7.31
N VAL A 208 -20.55 8.94 -6.76
CA VAL A 208 -20.16 9.64 -5.53
C VAL A 208 -20.24 8.67 -4.35
N ILE A 209 -19.21 8.65 -3.51
CA ILE A 209 -19.20 7.89 -2.25
C ILE A 209 -19.70 8.82 -1.14
N GLY A 210 -20.64 8.35 -0.33
CA GLY A 210 -21.28 9.16 0.71
C GLY A 210 -21.84 10.48 0.15
N ASP A 211 -21.38 11.61 0.70
CA ASP A 211 -21.73 12.96 0.28
C ASP A 211 -20.68 13.61 -0.65
N GLY A 212 -19.70 12.83 -1.12
CA GLY A 212 -18.61 13.28 -1.97
C GLY A 212 -17.52 14.04 -1.24
N LYS A 213 -17.42 13.89 0.08
CA LYS A 213 -16.40 14.53 0.91
C LYS A 213 -15.71 13.50 1.81
N PRO A 214 -14.49 13.79 2.31
CA PRO A 214 -13.85 12.99 3.33
C PRO A 214 -14.71 12.95 4.61
N GLY A 215 -15.08 11.75 5.02
CA GLY A 215 -15.97 11.53 6.16
C GLY A 215 -15.27 11.59 7.52
N PRO A 216 -16.05 11.50 8.62
CA PRO A 216 -15.53 11.63 9.98
C PRO A 216 -14.58 10.50 10.39
N VAL A 217 -14.81 9.25 9.98
CA VAL A 217 -13.94 8.12 10.35
C VAL A 217 -12.58 8.28 9.70
N PHE A 218 -12.54 8.61 8.40
CA PHE A 218 -11.29 8.92 7.70
C PHE A 218 -10.50 10.05 8.40
N LYS A 219 -11.17 11.16 8.75
CA LYS A 219 -10.51 12.32 9.37
C LYS A 219 -9.90 11.98 10.72
N GLN A 220 -10.62 11.23 11.55
CA GLN A 220 -10.11 10.76 12.83
C GLN A 220 -8.86 9.88 12.63
N LEU A 221 -8.95 8.88 11.75
CA LEU A 221 -7.84 7.95 11.51
C LEU A 221 -6.62 8.64 10.88
N LEU A 222 -6.82 9.63 10.01
CA LEU A 222 -5.72 10.42 9.44
C LEU A 222 -5.02 11.24 10.53
N GLN A 223 -5.79 11.85 11.44
CA GLN A 223 -5.22 12.58 12.57
C GLN A 223 -4.40 11.64 13.46
N ASP A 224 -5.01 10.54 13.89
CA ASP A 224 -4.36 9.56 14.78
C ASP A 224 -3.10 8.97 14.14
N PHE A 225 -3.13 8.70 12.82
CA PHE A 225 -1.97 8.22 12.08
C PHE A 225 -0.84 9.25 12.04
N ARG A 226 -1.17 10.53 11.80
CA ARG A 226 -0.19 11.63 11.78
C ARG A 226 0.40 11.94 13.15
N GLU A 227 -0.31 11.62 14.23
CA GLU A 227 0.22 11.66 15.59
C GLU A 227 1.17 10.48 15.83
N LEU A 228 0.76 9.26 15.46
CA LEU A 228 1.58 8.04 15.61
C LEU A 228 2.96 8.16 14.96
N VAL A 229 3.04 8.66 13.72
CA VAL A 229 4.32 8.74 12.97
C VAL A 229 5.30 9.78 13.54
N LYS A 230 4.87 10.62 14.50
CA LYS A 230 5.76 11.56 15.22
C LYS A 230 6.35 10.94 16.47
N GLU A 231 5.71 9.91 17.02
CA GLU A 231 6.09 9.28 18.29
C GLU A 231 6.85 7.97 18.08
N ASP A 232 6.49 7.21 17.05
CA ASP A 232 7.05 5.89 16.76
C ASP A 232 8.08 5.95 15.62
N GLY A 233 9.20 5.25 15.79
CA GLY A 233 10.28 5.19 14.81
C GLY A 233 11.68 5.01 15.39
N ILE A 234 12.64 4.73 14.51
CA ILE A 234 14.06 4.62 14.86
C ILE A 234 14.71 5.99 14.65
N SER A 235 15.34 6.52 15.70
CA SER A 235 16.09 7.78 15.61
C SER A 235 17.24 7.66 14.60
N ILE A 236 17.32 8.64 13.70
CA ILE A 236 18.42 8.76 12.71
C ILE A 236 19.62 9.51 13.33
N ASN A 237 19.40 10.25 14.43
CA ASN A 237 20.42 11.00 15.17
C ASN A 237 21.47 10.11 15.82
#